data_AF-A0A1B0BUQ1-F1
#
_entry.id   AF-A0A1B0BUQ1-F1
#
_cell.length_a   1.000
_cell.length_b   1.000
_cell.length_c   1.000
_cell.angle_alpha   90.00
_cell.angle_beta   90.00
_cell.angle_gamma   90.00
#
_symmetry.space_group_name_H-M   'P 1'
#
loop_
_entity.id
_entity.type
_entity.pdbx_description
1 polymer ?
#
loop_
_entity_poly.entity_id
_entity_poly.type
_entity_poly.pdbx_seq_one_letter_code
_entity_poly.pdbx_strand_id
1 'polypeptide(L)'
;MGIKQEQNSIAELEANAVAKDRQKKDNHNMIERRRRFNINDRIKELGTLLPKTNDPYYEVVRDTRPNKGTILKSSVDYIKCLKHEVSRLKQNEYRQRQMELLNHRLLDRIKVGLISNFAKDTLKSEFFETYIL
;
A
#
# COMPACT_ATOMS: atom_id res chain seq x y z
N MET A 1 59.65 49.50 12.90
CA MET A 1 58.20 49.55 12.60
C MET A 1 57.53 48.18 12.42
N GLY A 2 58.22 47.02 12.53
CA GLY A 2 57.66 45.72 12.13
C GLY A 2 56.74 44.98 13.12
N ILE A 3 56.82 45.24 14.44
CA ILE A 3 56.18 44.38 15.46
C ILE A 3 54.64 44.52 15.49
N LYS A 4 54.10 45.70 15.16
CA LYS A 4 52.64 45.93 15.14
C LYS A 4 51.94 45.33 13.91
N GLN A 5 52.66 45.12 12.80
CA GLN A 5 52.09 44.53 11.57
C GLN A 5 51.94 43.00 11.68
N GLU A 6 52.88 42.31 12.31
CA GLU A 6 52.77 40.86 12.56
C GLU A 6 51.69 40.51 13.60
N GLN A 7 51.54 41.31 14.66
CA GLN A 7 50.47 41.09 15.65
C GLN A 7 49.06 41.26 15.05
N ASN A 8 48.90 42.20 14.10
CA ASN A 8 47.65 42.36 13.36
C ASN A 8 47.38 41.18 12.41
N SER A 9 48.41 40.57 11.80
CA SER A 9 48.22 39.44 10.88
C SER A 9 47.85 38.15 11.61
N ILE A 10 48.39 37.92 12.82
CA ILE A 10 48.03 36.77 13.67
C ILE A 10 46.58 36.90 14.14
N ALA A 11 46.15 38.09 14.57
CA ALA A 11 44.77 38.34 14.97
C ALA A 11 43.77 38.17 13.81
N GLU A 12 44.12 38.57 12.58
CA GLU A 12 43.31 38.31 11.39
C GLU A 12 43.23 36.82 11.04
N LEU A 13 44.33 36.08 11.17
CA LEU A 13 44.36 34.64 10.96
C LEU A 13 43.48 33.89 11.97
N GLU A 14 43.52 34.28 13.25
CA GLU A 14 42.67 33.73 14.29
C GLU A 14 41.20 34.09 14.08
N ALA A 15 40.88 35.33 13.73
CA ALA A 15 39.52 35.76 13.39
C ALA A 15 38.96 34.99 12.18
N ASN A 16 39.78 34.78 11.15
CA ASN A 16 39.43 33.99 9.96
C ASN A 16 39.23 32.50 10.29
N ALA A 17 40.04 31.94 11.19
CA ALA A 17 39.87 30.57 11.66
C ALA A 17 38.55 30.39 12.43
N VAL A 18 38.23 31.32 13.33
CA VAL A 18 36.96 31.34 14.08
C VAL A 18 35.76 31.49 13.15
N ALA A 19 35.84 32.36 12.13
CA ALA A 19 34.78 32.53 11.14
C ALA A 19 34.55 31.24 10.32
N LYS A 20 35.63 30.56 9.90
CA LYS A 20 35.54 29.28 9.18
C LYS A 20 34.91 28.18 10.03
N ASP A 21 35.25 28.08 11.31
CA ASP A 21 34.66 27.07 12.19
C ASP A 21 33.19 27.35 12.51
N ARG A 22 32.81 28.63 12.65
CA ARG A 22 31.41 29.02 12.72
C ARG A 22 30.64 28.62 11.46
N GLN A 23 31.21 28.88 10.28
CA GLN A 23 30.58 28.52 9.01
C GLN A 23 30.42 27.00 8.84
N LYS A 24 31.42 26.20 9.24
CA LYS A 24 31.29 24.74 9.28
C LYS A 24 30.14 24.28 10.18
N LYS A 25 30.02 24.87 11.37
CA LYS A 25 28.95 24.56 12.32
C LYS A 25 27.58 24.94 11.76
N ASP A 26 27.46 26.10 11.11
CA ASP A 26 26.21 26.55 10.50
C ASP A 26 25.81 25.66 9.31
N ASN A 27 26.77 25.27 8.48
CA ASN A 27 26.56 24.31 7.40
C ASN A 27 26.08 22.96 7.93
N HIS A 28 26.73 22.44 8.98
CA HIS A 28 26.30 21.21 9.63
C HIS A 28 24.88 21.32 10.20
N ASN A 29 24.57 22.42 10.88
CA ASN A 29 23.24 22.69 11.43
C ASN A 29 22.16 22.77 10.35
N MET A 30 22.48 23.36 9.20
CA MET A 30 21.57 23.45 8.06
C MET A 30 21.27 22.06 7.49
N ILE A 31 22.29 21.21 7.32
CA ILE A 31 22.14 19.84 6.82
C ILE A 31 21.27 19.01 7.77
N GLU A 32 21.56 19.03 9.07
CA GLU A 32 20.78 18.28 10.05
C GLU A 32 19.35 18.80 10.16
N ARG A 33 19.14 20.12 10.07
CA ARG A 33 17.78 20.70 10.01
C ARG A 33 17.02 20.17 8.80
N ARG A 34 17.63 20.13 7.62
CA ARG A 34 17.01 19.57 6.40
C ARG A 34 16.67 18.09 6.58
N ARG A 35 17.58 17.29 7.15
CA ARG A 35 17.34 15.88 7.48
C ARG A 35 16.14 15.69 8.40
N ARG A 36 16.06 16.49 9.48
CA ARG A 36 14.93 16.47 10.43
C ARG A 36 13.61 16.82 9.77
N PHE A 37 13.60 17.82 8.89
CA PHE A 37 12.39 18.17 8.14
C PHE A 37 11.93 17.01 7.25
N ASN A 38 12.84 16.43 6.46
CA ASN A 38 12.48 15.29 5.62
C ASN A 38 11.89 14.13 6.45
N ILE A 39 12.51 13.76 7.59
CA ILE A 39 11.97 12.71 8.47
C ILE A 39 10.56 13.07 8.97
N ASN A 40 10.37 14.31 9.44
CA ASN A 40 9.07 14.74 9.96
C ASN A 40 7.99 14.72 8.87
N ASP A 41 8.35 15.10 7.65
CA ASP A 41 7.41 15.12 6.53
C ASP A 41 7.00 13.71 6.12
N ARG A 42 7.94 12.75 6.10
CA ARG A 42 7.60 11.33 5.87
C ARG A 42 6.69 10.77 6.95
N ILE A 43 6.93 11.12 8.21
CA ILE A 43 6.03 10.70 9.31
C ILE A 43 4.63 11.32 9.12
N LYS A 44 4.52 12.60 8.73
CA LYS A 44 3.22 13.22 8.47
C LYS A 44 2.49 12.57 7.29
N GLU A 45 3.21 12.30 6.20
CA GLU A 45 2.69 11.62 5.02
C GLU A 45 2.16 10.22 5.36
N LEU A 46 2.92 9.43 6.13
CA LEU A 46 2.46 8.15 6.65
C LEU A 46 1.13 8.28 7.39
N GLY A 47 0.99 9.32 8.22
CA GLY A 47 -0.26 9.61 8.93
C GLY A 47 -1.46 9.86 8.01
N THR A 48 -1.25 10.41 6.81
CA THR A 48 -2.33 10.63 5.84
C THR A 48 -2.76 9.37 5.08
N LEU A 49 -1.92 8.33 5.07
CA LEU A 49 -2.18 7.06 4.40
C LEU A 49 -2.86 6.02 5.31
N LEU A 50 -2.98 6.31 6.61
CA LEU A 50 -3.65 5.43 7.56
C LEU A 50 -5.18 5.48 7.36
N PRO A 51 -5.88 4.34 7.53
CA PRO A 51 -7.33 4.30 7.40
C PRO A 51 -8.02 5.17 8.45
N LYS A 52 -9.11 5.82 8.06
CA LYS A 52 -9.97 6.69 8.87
C LYS A 52 -11.24 5.95 9.31
N THR A 53 -12.08 6.61 10.11
CA THR A 53 -13.23 5.98 10.81
C THR A 53 -14.15 5.11 9.95
N ASN A 54 -14.28 5.41 8.65
CA ASN A 54 -15.15 4.67 7.72
C ASN A 54 -14.38 3.74 6.78
N ASP A 55 -13.05 3.68 6.90
CA ASP A 55 -12.22 2.87 6.03
C ASP A 55 -12.09 1.44 6.59
N PRO A 56 -11.98 0.43 5.71
CA PRO A 56 -11.61 -0.92 6.13
C PRO A 56 -10.32 -0.89 6.96
N TYR A 57 -10.25 -1.77 7.98
CA TYR A 57 -9.09 -1.91 8.87
C TYR A 57 -8.80 -0.70 9.79
N TYR A 58 -9.72 0.26 9.90
CA TYR A 58 -9.62 1.36 10.87
C TYR A 58 -9.36 0.88 12.30
N GLU A 59 -10.03 -0.20 12.72
CA GLU A 59 -9.89 -0.76 14.08
C GLU A 59 -8.45 -1.21 14.39
N VAL A 60 -7.67 -1.59 13.38
CA VAL A 60 -6.28 -2.04 13.55
C VAL A 60 -5.34 -0.89 13.91
N VAL A 61 -5.69 0.34 13.52
CA VAL A 61 -4.86 1.54 13.66
C VAL A 61 -5.51 2.62 14.54
N ARG A 62 -6.60 2.30 15.22
CA ARG A 62 -7.45 3.26 15.93
C ARG A 62 -6.73 3.81 17.16
N ASP A 63 -5.90 4.83 16.95
CA ASP A 63 -5.29 5.61 18.00
C ASP A 63 -5.82 7.05 17.92
N THR A 64 -6.53 7.49 18.95
CA THR A 64 -7.29 8.76 18.96
C THR A 64 -6.44 10.03 18.95
N ARG A 65 -5.11 9.92 19.12
CA ARG A 65 -4.19 11.07 19.15
C ARG A 65 -2.94 10.81 18.32
N PRO A 66 -2.86 11.37 17.08
CA PRO A 66 -1.70 11.18 16.23
C PRO A 66 -0.49 11.91 16.80
N ASN A 67 0.59 11.17 17.03
CA ASN A 67 1.93 11.66 17.32
C ASN A 67 2.93 10.81 16.52
N LYS A 68 4.22 11.19 16.54
CA LYS A 68 5.23 10.47 15.73
C LYS A 68 5.29 8.97 16.04
N GLY A 69 5.19 8.59 17.31
CA GLY A 69 5.24 7.20 17.73
C GLY A 69 4.01 6.41 17.30
N THR A 70 2.82 6.97 17.49
CA THR A 70 1.56 6.30 17.13
C THR A 70 1.38 6.19 15.62
N ILE A 71 1.80 7.19 14.85
CA ILE A 71 1.80 7.12 13.38
C ILE A 71 2.71 5.97 12.91
N LEU A 72 3.96 5.92 13.39
CA LEU A 72 4.90 4.87 12.99
C LEU A 72 4.39 3.47 13.35
N LYS A 73 3.88 3.29 14.57
CA LYS A 73 3.30 2.02 15.01
C LYS A 73 2.11 1.61 14.11
N SER A 74 1.16 2.52 13.93
CA SER A 74 -0.02 2.28 13.10
C SER A 74 0.35 1.96 11.65
N SER A 75 1.37 2.63 11.09
CA SER A 75 1.86 2.34 9.75
C SER A 75 2.43 0.92 9.64
N VAL A 76 3.19 0.47 10.64
CA VAL A 76 3.71 -0.90 10.67
C VAL A 76 2.58 -1.93 10.75
N ASP A 77 1.61 -1.71 11.63
CA ASP A 77 0.48 -2.62 11.82
C ASP A 77 -0.40 -2.67 10.56
N TYR A 78 -0.62 -1.52 9.92
CA TYR A 78 -1.37 -1.46 8.66
C TYR A 78 -0.64 -2.17 7.52
N ILE A 79 0.68 -2.00 7.38
CA ILE A 79 1.46 -2.74 6.37
C ILE A 79 1.35 -4.25 6.57
N LYS A 80 1.42 -4.75 7.82
CA LYS A 80 1.21 -6.17 8.11
C LYS A 80 -0.18 -6.64 7.68
N CYS A 81 -1.21 -5.85 8.01
CA CYS A 81 -2.58 -6.12 7.61
C CYS A 81 -2.72 -6.20 6.08
N LEU A 82 -2.18 -5.22 5.35
CA LEU A 82 -2.21 -5.21 3.88
C LEU A 82 -1.47 -6.40 3.26
N LYS A 83 -0.33 -6.83 3.84
CA LYS A 83 0.37 -8.03 3.36
C LYS A 83 -0.47 -9.30 3.49
N HIS A 84 -1.18 -9.46 4.61
CA HIS A 84 -2.11 -10.56 4.80
C HIS A 84 -3.29 -10.45 3.81
N GLU A 85 -3.82 -9.25 3.60
CA GLU A 85 -4.93 -9.02 2.69
C GLU A 85 -4.59 -9.37 1.23
N VAL A 86 -3.43 -8.94 0.74
CA VAL A 86 -2.95 -9.31 -0.61
C VAL A 86 -2.85 -10.82 -0.78
N SER A 87 -2.43 -11.54 0.27
CA SER A 87 -2.33 -13.00 0.23
C SER A 87 -3.71 -13.66 0.20
N ARG A 88 -4.65 -13.14 1.00
CA ARG A 88 -6.06 -13.56 1.02
C ARG A 88 -6.75 -13.34 -0.33
N LEU A 89 -6.57 -12.17 -0.93
CA LEU A 89 -7.16 -11.81 -2.23
C LEU A 89 -6.69 -12.76 -3.34
N LYS A 90 -5.38 -13.09 -3.38
CA LYS A 90 -4.86 -14.08 -4.34
C LYS A 90 -5.50 -15.46 -4.18
N GLN A 91 -5.70 -15.92 -2.94
CA GLN A 91 -6.35 -17.20 -2.68
C GLN A 91 -7.84 -17.17 -3.08
N ASN A 92 -8.53 -16.06 -2.82
CA ASN A 92 -9.91 -15.85 -3.22
C ASN A 92 -10.07 -15.83 -4.75
N GLU A 93 -9.19 -15.13 -5.46
CA GLU A 93 -9.17 -15.08 -6.92
C GLU A 93 -8.99 -16.49 -7.52
N TYR A 94 -8.07 -17.28 -6.97
CA TYR A 94 -7.88 -18.67 -7.40
C TYR A 94 -9.16 -19.50 -7.20
N ARG A 95 -9.76 -19.43 -6.01
CA ARG A 95 -11.02 -20.15 -5.70
C ARG A 95 -12.16 -19.70 -6.61
N GLN A 96 -12.28 -18.41 -6.86
CA GLN A 96 -13.29 -17.84 -7.75
C GLN A 96 -13.15 -18.41 -9.16
N ARG A 97 -11.92 -18.44 -9.72
CA ARG A 97 -11.68 -19.03 -11.05
C ARG A 97 -12.05 -20.52 -11.10
N GLN A 98 -11.76 -21.29 -10.04
CA GLN A 98 -12.18 -22.70 -9.98
C GLN A 98 -13.71 -22.85 -9.94
N MET A 99 -14.41 -22.01 -9.19
CA MET A 99 -15.88 -22.02 -9.16
C MET A 99 -16.48 -21.63 -10.50
N GLU A 100 -15.93 -20.63 -11.18
CA GLU A 100 -16.40 -20.21 -12.52
C GLU A 100 -16.26 -21.35 -13.53
N LEU A 101 -15.13 -22.07 -13.52
CA LEU A 101 -14.93 -23.24 -14.38
C LEU A 101 -15.92 -24.37 -14.07
N LEU A 102 -16.18 -24.63 -12.79
CA LEU A 102 -17.15 -25.66 -12.39
C LEU A 102 -18.57 -25.26 -12.79
N ASN A 103 -18.97 -24.01 -12.55
CA ASN A 103 -20.28 -23.49 -12.93
C ASN A 103 -20.48 -23.53 -14.44
N HIS A 104 -19.45 -23.20 -15.22
CA HIS A 104 -19.50 -23.32 -16.69
C HIS A 104 -19.79 -24.76 -17.13
N ARG A 105 -19.07 -25.75 -16.58
CA ARG A 105 -19.30 -27.18 -16.85
C ARG A 105 -20.69 -27.65 -16.44
N LEU A 106 -21.21 -27.17 -15.31
CA LEU A 106 -22.57 -27.50 -14.86
C LEU A 106 -23.63 -26.93 -15.80
N LEU A 107 -23.45 -25.68 -16.24
CA LEU A 107 -24.35 -25.06 -17.21
C LEU A 107 -24.36 -25.82 -18.53
N ASP A 108 -23.21 -26.28 -19.03
CA ASP A 108 -23.14 -27.07 -20.25
C ASP A 108 -23.87 -28.42 -20.12
N ARG A 109 -23.74 -29.08 -18.96
CA ARG A 109 -24.49 -30.31 -18.68
C ARG A 109 -26.00 -30.09 -18.65
N ILE A 110 -26.46 -28.99 -18.05
CA ILE A 110 -27.89 -28.64 -18.03
C ILE A 110 -28.38 -28.39 -19.46
N LYS A 111 -27.65 -27.63 -20.26
CA LYS A 111 -28.00 -27.37 -21.67
C LYS A 111 -28.13 -28.67 -22.47
N VAL A 112 -27.15 -29.57 -22.37
CA VAL A 112 -27.18 -30.87 -23.06
C VAL A 112 -28.35 -31.72 -22.57
N GLY A 113 -28.63 -31.74 -21.27
CA GLY A 113 -29.76 -32.47 -20.70
C GLY A 113 -31.11 -31.96 -21.22
N LEU A 114 -31.28 -30.64 -21.29
CA LEU A 114 -32.49 -30.02 -21.85
C LEU A 114 -32.68 -30.38 -23.33
N ILE A 115 -31.61 -30.32 -24.13
CA ILE A 115 -31.66 -30.71 -25.55
C ILE A 115 -32.02 -32.19 -25.70
N SER A 116 -31.42 -33.08 -24.90
CA SER A 116 -31.72 -34.52 -24.95
C SER A 116 -33.16 -34.82 -24.56
N ASN A 117 -33.69 -34.14 -23.54
CA ASN A 117 -35.09 -34.30 -23.13
C ASN A 117 -36.04 -33.80 -24.22
N PHE A 118 -35.78 -32.63 -24.79
CA PHE A 118 -36.57 -32.10 -25.90
C PHE A 118 -36.62 -33.07 -27.08
N ALA A 119 -35.47 -33.60 -27.52
CA ALA A 119 -35.42 -34.57 -28.61
C ALA A 119 -36.21 -35.86 -28.32
N LYS A 120 -36.19 -36.36 -27.07
CA LYS A 120 -36.99 -37.52 -26.65
C LYS A 120 -38.48 -37.24 -26.70
N ASP A 121 -38.90 -36.04 -26.30
CA ASP A 121 -40.30 -35.64 -26.32
C ASP A 121 -40.81 -35.47 -27.76
N THR A 122 -40.00 -34.89 -28.65
CA THR A 122 -40.30 -34.84 -30.10
C THR A 122 -40.46 -36.23 -30.69
N LEU A 123 -39.50 -37.14 -30.47
CA LEU A 123 -39.57 -38.51 -31.01
C LEU A 123 -40.77 -39.29 -30.47
N LYS A 124 -41.14 -39.11 -29.20
CA LYS A 124 -42.37 -39.70 -28.64
C LYS A 124 -43.62 -39.17 -29.32
N SER A 125 -43.67 -37.87 -29.60
CA SER A 125 -44.79 -37.24 -30.31
C SER A 125 -44.92 -37.79 -31.74
N GLU A 126 -43.82 -37.85 -32.48
CA GLU A 126 -43.79 -38.40 -33.85
C GLU A 126 -44.18 -39.88 -33.88
N PHE A 127 -43.70 -40.67 -32.91
CA PHE A 127 -44.09 -42.07 -32.79
C PHE A 127 -45.60 -42.22 -32.51
N PHE A 128 -46.17 -41.37 -31.64
CA PHE A 128 -47.59 -41.40 -31.36
C PHE A 128 -48.43 -41.04 -32.60
N GLU A 129 -48.04 -40.01 -33.35
CA GLU A 129 -48.70 -39.62 -34.61
C GLU A 129 -48.58 -40.69 -35.69
N THR A 130 -47.47 -41.43 -35.74
CA THR A 130 -47.22 -42.42 -36.81
C THR A 130 -47.86 -43.78 -36.54
N TYR A 131 -47.99 -44.17 -35.26
CA TYR A 131 -48.33 -45.56 -34.88
C TYR A 131 -49.61 -45.71 -34.05
N ILE A 132 -50.20 -44.64 -33.53
CA ILE A 132 -51.41 -44.72 -32.68
C ILE A 132 -52.61 -43.94 -33.24
N LEU A 133 -52.40 -42.92 -34.06
CA LEU A 133 -53.45 -42.28 -34.88
C LEU A 133 -53.54 -42.95 -36.26
#